data_AF-A0A2S5W619-F1
#
_entry.id   AF-A0A2S5W619-F1
#
_cell.length_a   1.000
_cell.length_b   1.000
_cell.length_c   1.000
_cell.angle_alpha   90.00
_cell.angle_beta   90.00
_cell.angle_gamma   90.00
#
_symmetry.space_group_name_H-M   'P 1'
#
loop_
_entity.id
_entity.type
_entity.pdbx_description
1 polymer ?
#
loop_
_entity_poly.entity_id
_entity_poly.type
_entity_poly.pdbx_seq_one_letter_code
_entity_poly.pdbx_strand_id
1 'polypeptide(L)'
;MSKSERDDDLRGEQLSAWAESLDGIATDAVVIRGNGEDSGRALLEAALGSSEAVDRAIGRPNLSGVSGLGKSPVRQVRLPIALDEALVQRANFEHRRPSEIVREALVAYLGKAS
;
A
#
# COMPACT_ATOMS: atom_id res chain seq x y z
N MET A 1 16.45 21.50 4.08
CA MET A 1 16.36 20.04 4.21
C MET A 1 16.80 19.64 5.60
N SER A 2 15.96 18.91 6.30
CA SER A 2 16.22 18.34 7.63
C SER A 2 17.40 17.36 7.56
N LYS A 3 18.02 17.06 8.71
CA LYS A 3 19.05 16.00 8.79
C LYS A 3 18.47 14.64 8.41
N SER A 4 17.22 14.36 8.80
CA SER A 4 16.51 13.12 8.47
C SER A 4 16.27 12.96 6.97
N GLU A 5 15.91 14.04 6.27
CA GLU A 5 15.67 14.00 4.81
C GLU A 5 16.96 13.68 4.07
N ARG A 6 18.09 14.27 4.49
CA ARG A 6 19.40 13.99 3.89
C ARG A 6 19.87 12.56 4.16
N ASP A 7 19.61 12.03 5.35
CA ASP A 7 19.97 10.65 5.69
C ASP A 7 19.12 9.65 4.89
N ASP A 8 17.84 9.95 4.64
CA ASP A 8 16.95 9.14 3.80
C ASP A 8 17.35 9.20 2.31
N ASP A 9 17.71 10.38 1.80
CA ASP A 9 18.19 10.55 0.43
C ASP A 9 19.49 9.77 0.18
N LEU A 10 20.45 9.87 1.11
CA LEU A 10 21.71 9.12 1.06
C LEU A 10 21.48 7.61 1.11
N ARG A 11 20.52 7.16 1.93
CA ARG A 11 20.13 5.75 1.96
C ARG A 11 19.49 5.32 0.65
N GLY A 12 18.66 6.16 0.05
CA GLY A 12 18.05 5.92 -1.26
C GLY A 12 19.10 5.76 -2.36
N GLU A 13 20.08 6.65 -2.41
CA GLU A 13 21.20 6.59 -3.36
C GLU A 13 22.01 5.29 -3.20
N GLN A 14 22.33 4.91 -1.96
CA GLN A 14 23.06 3.66 -1.68
C GLN A 14 22.28 2.42 -2.12
N LEU A 15 20.97 2.39 -1.88
CA LEU A 15 20.12 1.28 -2.29
C LEU A 15 19.97 1.21 -3.82
N SER A 16 19.87 2.36 -4.50
CA SER A 16 19.83 2.42 -5.96
C SER A 16 21.13 1.87 -6.57
N ALA A 17 22.29 2.32 -6.07
CA ALA A 17 23.59 1.86 -6.54
C ALA A 17 23.79 0.35 -6.32
N TRP A 18 23.33 -0.18 -5.18
CA TRP A 18 23.36 -1.62 -4.91
C TRP A 18 22.46 -2.41 -5.86
N ALA A 19 21.24 -1.95 -6.13
CA ALA A 19 20.31 -2.62 -7.03
C ALA A 19 20.79 -2.64 -8.49
N GLU A 20 21.55 -1.63 -8.90
CA GLU A 20 22.17 -1.57 -10.23
C GLU A 20 23.47 -2.39 -10.32
N SER A 21 24.07 -2.75 -9.17
CA SER A 21 25.25 -3.61 -9.14
C SER A 21 24.88 -5.08 -9.31
N LEU A 22 25.68 -5.81 -10.09
CA LEU A 22 25.57 -7.27 -10.22
C LEU A 22 26.44 -8.01 -9.19
N ASP A 23 27.14 -7.28 -8.32
CA ASP A 23 28.15 -7.81 -7.39
C ASP A 23 27.55 -8.69 -6.28
N GLY A 24 26.23 -8.65 -6.08
CA GLY A 24 25.50 -9.48 -5.12
C GLY A 24 25.03 -10.84 -5.66
N ILE A 25 25.20 -11.12 -6.95
CA ILE A 25 24.79 -12.38 -7.56
C ILE A 25 25.97 -13.34 -7.55
N ALA A 26 25.80 -14.51 -6.91
CA ALA A 26 26.84 -15.54 -6.90
C ALA A 26 27.19 -15.95 -8.35
N THR A 27 28.47 -16.20 -8.62
CA THR A 27 28.97 -16.50 -9.98
C THR A 27 28.34 -17.77 -10.58
N ASP A 28 27.82 -18.66 -9.73
CA ASP A 28 27.13 -19.90 -10.10
C ASP A 28 25.59 -19.77 -10.08
N ALA A 29 25.06 -18.56 -9.88
CA ALA A 29 23.63 -18.33 -9.84
C ALA A 29 22.98 -18.65 -11.18
N VAL A 30 21.95 -19.50 -11.15
CA VAL A 30 21.13 -19.84 -12.32
C VAL A 30 20.02 -18.79 -12.46
N VAL A 31 20.18 -17.86 -13.40
CA VAL A 31 19.17 -16.84 -13.70
C VAL A 31 18.18 -17.39 -14.73
N ILE A 32 16.93 -17.58 -14.32
CA ILE A 32 15.85 -18.08 -15.18
C ILE A 32 14.86 -16.93 -15.42
N ARG A 33 14.59 -16.59 -16.68
CA ARG A 33 13.50 -15.67 -17.02
C ARG A 33 12.16 -16.36 -16.83
N GLY A 34 11.34 -15.83 -15.93
CA GLY A 34 9.96 -16.24 -15.77
C GLY A 34 9.10 -15.78 -16.96
N ASN A 35 8.33 -16.70 -17.55
CA ASN A 35 7.47 -16.45 -18.72
C ASN A 35 5.97 -16.36 -18.38
N GLY A 36 5.61 -16.13 -17.11
CA GLY A 36 4.21 -16.07 -16.68
C GLY A 36 3.94 -15.07 -15.54
N GLU A 37 2.67 -14.66 -15.40
CA GLU A 37 2.20 -13.70 -14.37
C GLU A 37 2.58 -14.11 -12.94
N ASP A 38 2.65 -15.42 -12.65
CA ASP A 38 2.95 -15.96 -11.31
C ASP A 38 4.34 -16.62 -11.18
N SER A 39 5.19 -16.52 -12.20
CA SER A 39 6.48 -17.24 -12.24
C SER A 39 7.43 -16.87 -11.10
N GLY A 40 7.43 -15.60 -10.67
CA GLY A 40 8.19 -15.15 -9.50
C GLY A 40 7.61 -15.66 -8.18
N ARG A 41 6.28 -15.74 -8.05
CA ARG A 41 5.62 -16.20 -6.83
C ARG A 41 5.88 -17.68 -6.60
N ALA A 42 5.77 -18.53 -7.62
CA ALA A 42 6.06 -19.95 -7.52
C ALA A 42 7.52 -20.22 -7.09
N LEU A 43 8.48 -19.42 -7.57
CA LEU A 43 9.88 -19.52 -7.16
C LEU A 43 10.06 -19.14 -5.68
N LEU A 44 9.39 -18.08 -5.23
CA LEU A 44 9.41 -17.67 -3.82
C LEU A 44 8.74 -18.71 -2.91
N GLU A 45 7.65 -19.33 -3.34
CA GLU A 45 6.98 -20.40 -2.59
C GLU A 45 7.87 -21.64 -2.46
N ALA A 46 8.60 -22.00 -3.52
CA ALA A 46 9.58 -23.08 -3.48
C ALA A 46 10.76 -22.77 -2.55
N ALA A 47 11.22 -21.51 -2.50
CA ALA A 47 12.35 -21.08 -1.66
C ALA A 47 11.96 -20.89 -0.19
N LEU A 48 10.77 -20.34 0.09
CA LEU A 48 10.30 -20.00 1.44
C LEU A 48 9.42 -21.10 2.06
N GLY A 49 9.05 -22.12 1.28
CA GLY A 49 8.38 -23.34 1.74
C GLY A 49 6.87 -23.24 1.89
N SER A 50 6.26 -22.05 1.80
CA SER A 50 4.81 -21.89 1.77
C SER A 50 4.36 -20.52 1.21
N SER A 51 3.13 -20.46 0.69
CA SER A 51 2.49 -19.21 0.26
C SER A 51 2.38 -18.18 1.40
N GLU A 52 2.11 -18.64 2.62
CA GLU A 52 2.06 -17.78 3.81
C GLU A 52 3.42 -17.17 4.17
N ALA A 53 4.52 -17.92 3.99
CA ALA A 53 5.87 -17.41 4.19
C ALA A 53 6.23 -16.35 3.15
N VAL A 54 5.78 -16.54 1.90
CA VAL A 54 5.91 -15.57 0.82
C VAL A 54 5.12 -14.30 1.12
N ASP A 55 3.86 -14.40 1.52
CA ASP A 55 3.03 -13.22 1.84
C ASP A 55 3.59 -12.43 3.04
N ARG A 56 4.16 -13.13 4.03
CA ARG A 56 4.86 -12.49 5.15
C ARG A 56 6.14 -11.78 4.71
N ALA A 57 6.89 -12.35 3.76
CA ALA A 57 8.15 -11.81 3.28
C ALA A 57 7.98 -10.64 2.28
N ILE A 58 6.94 -10.66 1.45
CA ILE A 58 6.64 -9.60 0.46
C ILE A 58 6.02 -8.36 1.12
N GLY A 59 5.42 -8.49 2.30
CA GLY A 59 5.01 -7.36 3.15
C GLY A 59 3.50 -7.16 3.31
N ARG A 60 3.18 -6.29 4.27
CA ARG A 60 1.91 -6.03 5.00
C ARG A 60 0.70 -6.89 4.59
N PRO A 61 0.32 -7.89 5.41
CA PRO A 61 -0.96 -8.59 5.28
C PRO A 61 -2.09 -7.57 5.28
N ASN A 62 -3.00 -7.67 4.32
CA ASN A 62 -4.22 -6.87 4.39
C ASN A 62 -5.18 -7.48 5.42
N LEU A 63 -6.03 -6.63 5.99
CA LEU A 63 -7.02 -7.03 6.99
C LEU A 63 -8.14 -7.93 6.42
N SER A 64 -8.16 -8.19 5.11
CA SER A 64 -9.22 -8.94 4.41
C SER A 64 -8.81 -10.34 3.93
N GLY A 65 -7.56 -10.78 4.09
CA GLY A 65 -7.10 -12.15 3.76
C GLY A 65 -7.16 -12.55 2.27
N VAL A 66 -7.45 -11.62 1.36
CA VAL A 66 -7.49 -11.84 -0.10
C VAL A 66 -6.54 -10.84 -0.73
N SER A 67 -5.55 -11.24 -1.53
CA SER A 67 -4.67 -10.33 -2.29
C SER A 67 -5.51 -9.19 -2.90
N GLY A 68 -5.40 -8.01 -2.29
CA GLY A 68 -6.37 -6.95 -2.49
C GLY A 68 -6.19 -6.30 -3.86
N LEU A 69 -7.31 -6.09 -4.57
CA LEU A 69 -7.42 -5.29 -5.79
C LEU A 69 -7.00 -3.82 -5.55
N GLY A 70 -5.70 -3.54 -5.41
CA GLY A 70 -5.12 -2.20 -5.45
C GLY A 70 -5.76 -1.12 -4.54
N LYS A 71 -5.52 0.15 -4.87
CA LYS A 71 -6.03 1.33 -4.15
C LYS A 71 -7.56 1.32 -4.11
N SER A 72 -8.16 1.62 -2.96
CA SER A 72 -9.62 1.75 -2.84
C SER A 72 -10.18 2.72 -3.89
N PRO A 73 -11.32 2.42 -4.54
CA PRO A 73 -11.92 3.31 -5.52
C PRO A 73 -12.22 4.69 -4.92
N VAL A 74 -11.74 5.74 -5.60
CA VAL A 74 -11.96 7.14 -5.19
C VAL A 74 -13.16 7.69 -5.96
N ARG A 75 -14.10 8.32 -5.24
CA ARG A 75 -15.22 9.06 -5.83
C ARG A 75 -15.11 10.52 -5.43
N GLN A 76 -15.14 11.42 -6.42
CA GLN A 76 -15.23 12.86 -6.20
C GLN A 76 -16.69 13.28 -6.33
N VAL A 77 -17.20 14.01 -5.35
CA VAL A 77 -18.59 14.50 -5.32
C VAL A 77 -18.60 15.98 -5.00
N ARG A 78 -19.55 16.71 -5.57
CA ARG A 78 -19.76 18.13 -5.24
C ARG A 78 -20.65 18.23 -4.02
N LEU A 79 -20.25 19.03 -3.04
CA LEU A 79 -21.05 19.35 -1.87
C LEU A 79 -21.52 20.81 -1.96
N PRO A 80 -22.75 21.14 -1.50
CA PRO A 80 -23.11 22.51 -1.21
C PRO A 80 -22.13 23.14 -0.22
N ILE A 81 -21.83 24.43 -0.37
CA ILE A 81 -20.82 25.14 0.44
C ILE A 81 -21.08 24.96 1.94
N ALA A 82 -22.32 25.18 2.38
CA ALA A 82 -22.70 25.04 3.78
C ALA A 82 -22.48 23.62 4.34
N LEU A 83 -22.60 22.59 3.50
CA LEU A 83 -22.38 21.20 3.91
C LEU A 83 -20.89 20.88 4.03
N ASP A 84 -20.06 21.44 3.15
CA ASP A 84 -18.61 21.30 3.22
C ASP A 84 -18.06 22.00 4.49
N GLU A 85 -18.52 23.22 4.77
CA GLU A 85 -18.15 23.95 5.99
C GLU A 85 -18.51 23.17 7.25
N ALA A 86 -19.72 22.60 7.31
CA ALA A 86 -20.16 21.78 8.43
C ALA A 86 -19.30 20.50 8.59
N LEU A 87 -18.91 19.87 7.48
CA LEU A 87 -18.02 18.71 7.48
C LEU A 87 -16.63 19.08 8.02
N VAL A 88 -16.05 20.19 7.58
CA VAL A 88 -14.74 20.67 8.03
C VAL A 88 -14.77 21.01 9.52
N GLN A 89 -15.80 21.73 9.98
CA GLN A 89 -15.96 22.09 11.39
C GLN A 89 -16.04 20.83 12.27
N ARG A 90 -16.85 19.84 11.86
CA ARG A 90 -16.97 18.58 12.58
C ARG A 90 -15.67 17.77 12.59
N ALA A 91 -14.98 17.69 11.46
CA ALA A 91 -13.69 17.02 11.35
C ALA A 91 -12.64 17.62 12.29
N ASN A 92 -12.59 18.95 12.37
CA ASN A 92 -11.69 19.68 13.26
C ASN A 92 -12.04 19.44 14.73
N PHE A 93 -13.32 19.49 15.08
CA PHE A 93 -13.80 19.26 16.46
C PHE A 93 -13.52 17.83 16.94
N GLU A 94 -13.74 16.84 16.08
CA GLU A 94 -13.53 15.42 16.41
C GLU A 94 -12.06 14.97 16.24
N HIS A 95 -11.17 15.84 15.75
CA HIS A 95 -9.79 15.50 15.36
C HIS A 95 -9.71 14.31 14.38
N ARG A 96 -10.67 14.24 13.45
CA ARG A 96 -10.80 13.15 12.46
C ARG A 96 -10.63 13.66 11.05
N ARG A 97 -10.40 12.74 10.10
CA ARG A 97 -10.35 13.10 8.68
C ARG A 97 -11.77 13.23 8.14
N PRO A 98 -12.06 14.24 7.29
CA PRO A 98 -13.37 14.37 6.63
C PRO A 98 -13.83 13.09 5.92
N SER A 99 -12.90 12.35 5.31
CA SER A 99 -13.19 11.09 4.62
C SER A 99 -13.67 9.96 5.54
N GLU A 100 -13.32 9.99 6.82
CA GLU A 100 -13.80 9.02 7.81
C GLU A 100 -15.26 9.31 8.18
N ILE A 101 -15.57 10.58 8.42
CA ILE A 101 -16.92 11.06 8.72
C ILE A 101 -17.86 10.78 7.54
N VAL A 102 -17.43 11.08 6.31
CA VAL A 102 -18.22 10.82 5.09
C VAL A 102 -18.48 9.32 4.91
N ARG A 103 -17.48 8.47 5.16
CA ARG A 103 -17.65 7.01 5.07
C ARG A 103 -18.65 6.50 6.10
N GLU A 104 -18.53 6.95 7.35
CA GLU A 104 -19.45 6.60 8.44
C GLU A 104 -20.88 7.03 8.13
N ALA A 105 -21.07 8.26 7.65
CA ALA A 105 -22.37 8.79 7.25
C ALA A 105 -22.99 7.99 6.09
N LEU A 106 -22.20 7.61 5.09
CA LEU A 106 -22.64 6.78 3.97
C LEU A 106 -23.07 5.38 4.44
N VAL A 107 -22.29 4.73 5.31
CA VAL A 107 -22.65 3.43 5.90
C VAL A 107 -23.97 3.54 6.67
N ALA A 108 -24.11 4.57 7.50
CA ALA A 108 -25.33 4.80 8.28
C ALA A 108 -26.54 5.12 7.40
N TYR A 109 -26.36 5.89 6.32
CA TYR A 109 -27.43 6.23 5.38
C TYR A 109 -27.92 5.00 4.60
N LEU A 110 -26.99 4.25 4.02
CA LEU A 110 -27.31 3.06 3.22
C LEU A 110 -27.87 1.92 4.09
N GLY A 111 -27.34 1.74 5.31
CA GLY A 111 -27.83 0.73 6.25
C GLY A 111 -29.19 1.06 6.87
N LYS A 112 -29.64 2.32 6.81
CA LYS A 112 -31.01 2.71 7.18
C LYS A 112 -32.01 2.61 6.02
N ALA A 113 -31.50 2.61 4.78
CA ALA A 113 -32.29 2.52 3.57
C ALA A 113 -32.60 1.08 3.14
N SER A 114 -32.04 0.10 3.86
CA SER A 114 -32.30 -1.34 3.77
C SER A 114 -33.23 -1.80 4.88
#